data_AF-A0A948BTD5-F1
#
_entry.id   AF-A0A948BTD5-F1
#
_cell.length_a   1.000
_cell.length_b   1.000
_cell.length_c   1.000
_cell.angle_alpha   90.00
_cell.angle_beta   90.00
_cell.angle_gamma   90.00
#
_symmetry.space_group_name_H-M   'P 1'
#
loop_
_entity.id
_entity.type
_entity.pdbx_description
1 polymer ?
#
loop_
_entity_poly.entity_id
_entity_poly.type
_entity_poly.pdbx_seq_one_letter_code
_entity_poly.pdbx_strand_id
1 'polypeptide(L)'
;MDKIKKFFSSSPTWVVFCAMIFPLIIGELIPFGTSLFFCIMFGWIFLLGIVLQNKVEAFLKKSTTLLKICFSLSVIYIIFLETVWEFNPPSYFLVFHMVVMFCIVYQVYFVARSLVVAEARQLLDFDRYIGTMLLIWFFPIGIWFVHPRIRNVLQ
;
A
#
# COMPACT_ATOMS: atom_id res chain seq x y z
N MET A 1 6.62 -13.25 -10.86
CA MET A 1 6.12 -11.86 -10.96
C MET A 1 4.94 -11.76 -11.93
N ASP A 2 4.91 -12.56 -12.99
CA ASP A 2 3.92 -12.43 -14.08
C ASP A 2 2.48 -12.72 -13.67
N LYS A 3 2.25 -13.68 -12.77
CA LYS A 3 0.90 -13.96 -12.23
C LYS A 3 0.32 -12.75 -11.49
N ILE A 4 1.14 -12.06 -10.69
CA ILE A 4 0.75 -10.87 -9.92
C ILE A 4 0.46 -9.70 -10.86
N LYS A 5 1.35 -9.48 -11.84
CA LYS A 5 1.13 -8.46 -12.88
C LYS A 5 -0.18 -8.69 -13.63
N LYS A 6 -0.43 -9.95 -14.06
CA LYS A 6 -1.66 -10.34 -14.75
C LYS A 6 -2.90 -10.07 -13.90
N PHE A 7 -2.86 -10.43 -12.61
CA PHE A 7 -3.95 -10.14 -11.69
C PHE A 7 -4.29 -8.64 -11.65
N PHE A 8 -3.30 -7.76 -11.51
CA PHE A 8 -3.55 -6.32 -11.45
C PHE A 8 -4.04 -5.73 -12.78
N SER A 9 -3.55 -6.22 -13.91
CA SER A 9 -3.97 -5.72 -15.22
C SER A 9 -5.33 -6.26 -15.68
N SER A 10 -5.75 -7.45 -15.22
CA SER A 10 -7.00 -8.08 -15.65
C SER A 10 -8.18 -7.84 -14.70
N SER A 11 -7.93 -7.63 -13.41
CA SER A 11 -9.00 -7.59 -12.40
C SER A 11 -9.81 -6.29 -12.46
N PRO A 12 -11.15 -6.32 -12.55
CA PRO A 12 -11.99 -5.14 -12.40
C PRO A 12 -11.76 -4.42 -11.06
N THR A 13 -11.92 -3.09 -11.03
CA THR A 13 -11.72 -2.29 -9.81
C THR A 13 -12.60 -2.75 -8.65
N TRP A 14 -13.85 -3.12 -8.93
CA TRP A 14 -14.78 -3.61 -7.92
C TRP A 14 -14.33 -4.93 -7.27
N VAL A 15 -13.63 -5.81 -8.00
CA VAL A 15 -13.09 -7.06 -7.44
C VAL A 15 -12.02 -6.74 -6.40
N VAL A 16 -11.11 -5.82 -6.72
CA VAL A 16 -10.04 -5.41 -5.80
C VAL A 16 -10.62 -4.69 -4.58
N PHE A 17 -11.60 -3.81 -4.80
CA PHE A 17 -12.32 -3.14 -3.72
C PHE A 17 -13.02 -4.14 -2.78
N CYS A 18 -13.80 -5.08 -3.32
CA CYS A 18 -14.47 -6.10 -2.52
C CYS A 18 -13.47 -6.98 -1.77
N ALA A 19 -12.38 -7.40 -2.42
CA ALA A 19 -11.35 -8.21 -1.77
C ALA A 19 -10.70 -7.50 -0.59
N MET A 20 -10.56 -6.17 -0.64
CA MET A 20 -10.02 -5.38 0.45
C MET A 20 -11.05 -5.10 1.53
N ILE A 21 -12.29 -4.74 1.17
CA ILE A 21 -13.32 -4.35 2.14
C ILE A 21 -13.94 -5.55 2.84
N PHE A 22 -13.97 -6.72 2.20
CA PHE A 22 -14.59 -7.92 2.76
C PHE A 22 -14.06 -8.28 4.16
N PRO A 23 -12.72 -8.37 4.39
CA PRO A 23 -12.14 -8.54 5.73
C PRO A 23 -12.60 -7.53 6.78
N LEU A 24 -12.85 -6.28 6.39
CA LEU A 24 -13.31 -5.23 7.31
C LEU A 24 -14.75 -5.50 7.77
N ILE A 25 -15.63 -5.90 6.84
CA ILE A 25 -17.05 -6.18 7.16
C ILE A 25 -17.18 -7.45 8.01
N ILE A 26 -16.49 -8.52 7.63
CA ILE A 26 -16.52 -9.77 8.41
C ILE A 26 -15.71 -9.67 9.69
N GLY A 27 -14.82 -8.68 9.79
CA GLY A 27 -13.81 -8.61 10.82
C GLY A 27 -14.36 -8.35 12.21
N GLU A 28 -15.59 -7.84 12.30
CA GLU A 28 -16.32 -7.72 13.58
C GLU A 28 -16.81 -9.09 14.10
N LEU A 29 -16.84 -10.11 13.25
CA LEU A 29 -17.33 -11.46 13.58
C LEU A 29 -16.19 -12.44 13.92
N ILE A 30 -14.95 -12.10 13.59
CA ILE A 30 -13.78 -12.98 13.79
C ILE A 30 -12.66 -12.25 14.52
N PRO A 31 -11.91 -12.92 15.41
CA PRO A 31 -10.69 -12.34 15.96
C PRO A 31 -9.72 -11.94 14.84
N PHE A 32 -9.00 -10.83 15.01
CA PHE A 32 -8.02 -10.33 14.04
C PHE A 32 -8.55 -9.88 12.69
N GLY A 33 -9.87 -9.67 12.55
CA GLY A 33 -10.47 -9.19 11.32
C GLY A 33 -9.93 -7.84 10.83
N THR A 34 -9.80 -6.87 11.74
CA THR A 34 -9.23 -5.55 11.45
C THR A 34 -7.75 -5.66 11.06
N SER A 35 -6.97 -6.48 11.77
CA SER A 35 -5.57 -6.73 11.43
C SER A 35 -5.43 -7.37 10.05
N LEU A 36 -6.33 -8.30 9.69
CA LEU A 36 -6.37 -8.93 8.37
C LEU A 36 -6.66 -7.91 7.27
N PHE A 37 -7.61 -6.99 7.48
CA PHE A 37 -7.89 -5.88 6.56
C PHE A 37 -6.63 -5.07 6.27
N PHE A 38 -5.94 -4.59 7.31
CA PHE A 38 -4.74 -3.79 7.14
C PHE A 38 -3.59 -4.59 6.51
N CYS A 39 -3.41 -5.87 6.85
CA CYS A 39 -2.42 -6.74 6.21
C CYS A 39 -2.66 -6.87 4.70
N ILE A 40 -3.91 -7.04 4.28
CA ILE A 40 -4.28 -7.12 2.86
C ILE A 40 -4.04 -5.77 2.16
N MET A 41 -4.44 -4.66 2.79
CA MET A 41 -4.24 -3.32 2.25
C MET A 41 -2.74 -2.99 2.08
N PHE A 42 -1.91 -3.19 3.11
CA PHE A 42 -0.47 -2.93 3.00
C PHE A 42 0.23 -3.95 2.09
N GLY A 43 -0.24 -5.19 2.06
CA GLY A 43 0.21 -6.19 1.09
C GLY A 43 -0.05 -5.73 -0.34
N TRP A 44 -1.22 -5.17 -0.61
CA TRP A 44 -1.53 -4.58 -1.92
C TRP A 44 -0.61 -3.40 -2.27
N ILE A 45 -0.40 -2.44 -1.35
CA ILE A 45 0.51 -1.31 -1.55
C ILE A 45 1.93 -1.81 -1.85
N PHE A 46 2.42 -2.77 -1.06
CA PHE A 46 3.73 -3.37 -1.24
C PHE A 46 3.88 -4.03 -2.62
N LEU A 47 2.92 -4.88 -2.99
CA LEU A 47 2.94 -5.58 -4.27
C LEU A 47 2.91 -4.60 -5.45
N LEU A 48 2.09 -3.55 -5.38
CA LEU A 48 2.09 -2.49 -6.39
C LEU A 48 3.43 -1.79 -6.49
N GLY A 49 4.05 -1.45 -5.36
CA GLY A 49 5.38 -0.84 -5.34
C GLY A 49 6.41 -1.69 -6.08
N ILE A 50 6.42 -3.01 -5.84
CA ILE A 50 7.33 -3.94 -6.54
C ILE A 50 7.00 -4.04 -8.04
N VAL A 51 5.72 -4.18 -8.40
CA VAL A 51 5.31 -4.40 -9.79
C VAL A 51 5.53 -3.15 -10.64
N LEU A 52 5.21 -1.95 -10.13
CA LEU A 52 5.36 -0.68 -10.85
C LEU A 52 6.83 -0.36 -11.13
N GLN A 53 7.76 -0.75 -10.25
CA GLN A 53 9.20 -0.58 -10.50
C GLN A 53 9.69 -1.35 -11.74
N ASN A 54 8.95 -2.35 -12.24
CA ASN A 54 9.28 -3.01 -13.50
C ASN A 54 8.90 -2.18 -14.73
N LYS A 55 8.01 -1.19 -14.59
CA LYS A 55 7.57 -0.29 -15.66
C LYS A 55 8.27 1.08 -15.63
N VAL A 56 8.96 1.40 -14.54
CA VAL A 56 9.82 2.58 -14.44
C VAL A 56 11.14 2.34 -15.21
N GLU A 57 11.62 3.36 -15.93
CA GLU A 57 12.89 3.30 -16.66
C GLU A 57 14.08 3.07 -15.72
N ALA A 58 15.09 2.32 -16.17
CA ALA A 58 16.17 1.82 -15.30
C ALA A 58 16.87 2.91 -14.47
N PHE A 59 17.14 4.08 -15.08
CA PHE A 59 17.79 5.20 -14.40
C PHE A 59 16.88 5.95 -13.41
N LEU A 60 15.57 5.69 -13.43
CA LEU A 60 14.56 6.31 -12.57
C LEU A 60 14.07 5.41 -11.43
N LYS A 61 14.47 4.14 -11.45
CA LYS A 61 14.08 3.14 -10.45
C LYS A 61 14.59 3.52 -9.07
N LYS A 62 13.77 3.28 -8.06
CA LYS A 62 14.19 3.36 -6.66
C LYS A 62 14.45 1.95 -6.12
N SER A 63 15.38 1.83 -5.19
CA SER A 63 15.63 0.56 -4.51
C SER A 63 14.38 0.12 -3.73
N THR A 64 14.06 -1.17 -3.80
CA THR A 64 12.91 -1.74 -3.09
C THR A 64 13.26 -2.19 -1.66
N THR A 65 14.52 -2.04 -1.24
CA THR A 65 14.98 -2.45 0.10
C THR A 65 14.25 -1.70 1.20
N LEU A 66 14.20 -0.36 1.12
CA LEU A 66 13.50 0.43 2.12
C LEU A 66 11.98 0.14 2.10
N LEU A 67 11.40 -0.11 0.92
CA LEU A 67 9.99 -0.52 0.82
C LEU A 67 9.73 -1.83 1.57
N LYS A 68 10.60 -2.84 1.40
CA LYS A 68 10.50 -4.13 2.10
C LYS A 68 10.64 -3.97 3.61
N ILE A 69 11.59 -3.15 4.09
CA ILE A 69 11.77 -2.89 5.53
C ILE A 69 10.52 -2.23 6.10
N CYS A 70 10.03 -1.16 5.48
CA CYS A 70 8.82 -0.46 5.92
C CYS A 70 7.58 -1.36 5.93
N PHE A 71 7.42 -2.21 4.90
CA PHE A 71 6.32 -3.19 4.83
C PHE A 71 6.40 -4.19 5.99
N SER A 72 7.57 -4.81 6.20
CA SER A 72 7.76 -5.78 7.29
C SER A 72 7.47 -5.16 8.66
N LEU A 73 7.98 -3.95 8.92
CA LEU A 73 7.70 -3.23 10.17
C LEU A 73 6.21 -2.94 10.35
N SER A 74 5.51 -2.56 9.27
CA SER A 74 4.07 -2.27 9.32
C SER A 74 3.25 -3.52 9.63
N VAL A 75 3.53 -4.65 8.97
CA VAL A 75 2.82 -5.92 9.21
C VAL A 75 3.04 -6.43 10.63
N ILE A 76 4.29 -6.43 11.10
CA ILE A 76 4.60 -6.80 12.48
C ILE A 76 3.82 -5.90 13.44
N TYR A 77 3.88 -4.58 13.25
CA TYR A 77 3.18 -3.64 14.11
C TYR A 77 1.68 -3.89 14.22
N ILE A 78 0.99 -4.16 13.11
CA ILE A 78 -0.47 -4.37 13.10
C ILE A 78 -0.84 -5.61 13.90
N ILE A 79 -0.11 -6.70 13.74
CA ILE A 79 -0.35 -7.94 14.49
C ILE A 79 -0.14 -7.70 16.00
N PHE A 80 0.89 -6.94 16.35
CA PHE A 80 1.16 -6.58 17.75
C PHE A 80 0.17 -5.54 18.31
N LEU A 81 -0.37 -4.64 17.48
CA LEU A 81 -1.26 -3.57 17.94
C LEU A 81 -2.51 -4.11 18.60
N GLU A 82 -3.16 -5.09 17.97
CA GLU A 82 -4.40 -5.68 18.49
C GLU A 82 -4.16 -6.38 19.83
N THR A 83 -3.05 -7.11 19.97
CA THR A 83 -2.70 -7.78 21.23
C THR A 83 -2.29 -6.78 22.33
N VAL A 84 -1.47 -5.78 22.03
CA VAL A 84 -0.94 -4.85 23.03
C VAL A 84 -1.99 -3.85 23.52
N TRP A 85 -2.95 -3.46 22.67
CA TRP A 85 -4.00 -2.52 23.03
C TRP A 85 -4.85 -3.00 24.21
N GLU A 86 -5.07 -4.31 24.32
CA GLU A 86 -5.81 -4.93 25.42
C GLU A 86 -5.05 -4.89 26.76
N PHE A 87 -3.72 -4.79 26.74
CA PHE A 87 -2.86 -4.88 27.94
C PHE A 87 -2.31 -3.56 28.46
N ASN A 88 -2.95 -2.42 28.14
CA ASN A 88 -2.54 -1.08 28.55
C ASN A 88 -1.12 -0.71 28.04
N PRO A 89 -1.03 -0.13 26.82
CA PRO A 89 0.24 0.03 26.12
C PRO A 89 1.22 0.92 26.91
N PRO A 90 2.49 0.48 27.06
CA PRO A 90 3.55 1.32 27.63
C PRO A 90 3.79 2.58 26.80
N SER A 91 4.27 3.67 27.42
CA SER A 91 4.48 4.96 26.73
C SER A 91 5.44 4.90 25.53
N TYR A 92 6.44 4.00 25.54
CA TYR A 92 7.35 3.80 24.41
C TYR A 92 6.65 3.21 23.17
N PHE A 93 5.47 2.61 23.33
CA PHE A 93 4.65 2.13 22.22
C PHE A 93 4.22 3.28 21.30
N LEU A 94 4.04 4.49 21.85
CA LEU A 94 3.74 5.69 21.06
C LEU A 94 4.88 6.01 20.08
N VAL A 95 6.13 5.91 20.51
CA VAL A 95 7.30 6.16 19.65
C VAL A 95 7.34 5.12 18.53
N PHE A 96 7.10 3.85 18.85
CA PHE A 96 7.03 2.78 17.87
C PHE A 96 5.88 3.00 16.87
N HIS A 97 4.70 3.41 17.33
CA HIS A 97 3.57 3.79 16.48
C HIS A 97 3.96 4.88 15.49
N MET A 98 4.63 5.95 15.95
CA MET A 98 5.07 7.05 15.07
C MET A 98 6.05 6.56 13.99
N VAL A 99 7.02 5.72 14.35
CA VAL A 99 7.96 5.11 13.38
C VAL A 99 7.21 4.31 12.32
N VAL A 100 6.18 3.56 12.71
CA VAL A 100 5.37 2.77 11.78
C VAL A 100 4.50 3.67 10.91
N MET A 101 3.94 4.75 11.45
CA MET A 101 3.22 5.75 10.66
C MET A 101 4.10 6.35 9.56
N PHE A 102 5.37 6.66 9.86
CA PHE A 102 6.34 7.06 8.85
C PHE A 102 6.58 5.97 7.79
N CYS A 103 6.67 4.69 8.20
CA CYS A 103 6.81 3.57 7.28
C CYS A 103 5.60 3.43 6.33
N ILE A 104 4.39 3.65 6.84
CA ILE A 104 3.16 3.62 6.04
C ILE A 104 3.14 4.77 5.04
N VAL A 105 3.42 6.00 5.50
CA VAL A 105 3.52 7.18 4.61
C VAL A 105 4.57 6.97 3.52
N TYR A 106 5.73 6.40 3.87
CA TYR A 106 6.77 6.09 2.89
C TYR A 106 6.29 5.09 1.84
N GLN A 107 5.58 4.02 2.24
CA GLN A 107 5.04 3.04 1.30
C GLN A 107 4.06 3.67 0.31
N VAL A 108 3.15 4.51 0.81
CA VAL A 108 2.17 5.23 -0.01
C VAL A 108 2.88 6.18 -0.98
N TYR A 109 3.86 6.96 -0.49
CA TYR A 109 4.70 7.81 -1.33
C TYR A 109 5.45 7.00 -2.41
N PHE A 110 6.02 5.85 -2.04
CA PHE A 110 6.78 5.01 -2.97
C PHE A 110 5.90 4.53 -4.12
N VAL A 111 4.68 4.07 -3.83
CA VAL A 111 3.73 3.64 -4.86
C VAL A 111 3.25 4.82 -5.70
N ALA A 112 2.88 5.94 -5.07
CA ALA A 112 2.43 7.14 -5.78
C ALA A 112 3.49 7.65 -6.77
N ARG A 113 4.74 7.78 -6.31
CA ARG A 113 5.88 8.13 -7.18
C ARG A 113 6.06 7.11 -8.29
N SER A 114 6.05 5.82 -7.96
CA SER A 114 6.30 4.76 -8.95
C SER A 114 5.25 4.75 -10.05
N LEU A 115 3.97 4.98 -9.71
CA LEU A 115 2.89 5.07 -10.67
C LEU A 115 3.05 6.29 -11.58
N VAL A 116 3.22 7.48 -10.99
CA VAL A 116 3.32 8.73 -11.75
C VAL A 116 4.56 8.76 -12.64
N VAL A 117 5.71 8.27 -12.15
CA VAL A 117 6.93 8.15 -12.96
C VAL A 117 6.76 7.12 -14.08
N ALA A 118 6.06 6.01 -13.83
CA ALA A 118 5.79 5.02 -14.88
C ALA A 118 4.83 5.53 -15.97
N GLU A 119 3.86 6.40 -15.60
CA GLU A 119 2.98 7.08 -16.56
C GLU A 119 3.72 8.14 -17.38
N ALA A 120 4.49 9.00 -16.70
CA ALA A 120 5.17 10.14 -17.34
C ALA A 120 6.49 9.78 -18.03
N ARG A 121 7.08 8.62 -17.69
CA ARG A 121 8.43 8.18 -18.12
C ARG A 121 9.55 9.18 -17.81
N GLN A 122 9.33 10.07 -16.85
CA GLN A 122 10.32 11.04 -16.40
C GLN A 122 10.15 11.29 -14.91
N LEU A 123 11.18 11.86 -14.28
CA LEU A 123 11.06 12.35 -12.91
C LEU A 123 10.20 13.60 -12.92
N LEU A 124 9.19 13.58 -12.06
CA LEU A 124 8.37 14.74 -11.77
C LEU A 124 8.69 15.26 -10.37
N ASP A 125 8.31 16.50 -10.12
CA ASP A 125 8.41 17.11 -8.81
C ASP A 125 7.42 16.45 -7.82
N PHE A 126 7.69 16.65 -6.53
CA PHE A 126 6.92 16.00 -5.47
C PHE A 126 5.44 16.38 -5.48
N ASP A 127 5.12 17.63 -5.84
CA ASP A 127 3.77 18.17 -5.96
C ASP A 127 2.88 17.32 -6.88
N ARG A 128 3.44 16.78 -7.97
CA ARG A 128 2.74 15.89 -8.91
C ARG A 128 2.39 14.54 -8.30
N TYR A 129 3.09 14.11 -7.25
CA TYR A 129 2.81 12.85 -6.57
C TYR A 129 1.71 12.98 -5.51
N ILE A 130 1.53 14.17 -4.91
CA ILE A 130 0.65 14.39 -3.76
C ILE A 130 -0.78 13.91 -4.04
N GLY A 131 -1.35 14.27 -5.19
CA GLY A 131 -2.72 13.84 -5.53
C GLY A 131 -2.86 12.32 -5.57
N THR A 132 -1.88 11.61 -6.13
CA THR A 132 -1.88 10.14 -6.17
C THR A 132 -1.65 9.54 -4.78
N MET A 133 -0.80 10.18 -3.97
CA MET A 133 -0.52 9.77 -2.59
C MET A 133 -1.79 9.87 -1.73
N LEU A 134 -2.52 10.98 -1.82
CA LEU A 134 -3.78 11.19 -1.13
C LEU A 134 -4.86 10.21 -1.59
N LEU A 135 -4.96 9.92 -2.90
CA LEU A 135 -5.90 8.91 -3.39
C LEU A 135 -5.61 7.53 -2.79
N ILE A 136 -4.35 7.10 -2.75
CA ILE A 136 -3.99 5.82 -2.12
C ILE A 136 -4.30 5.84 -0.61
N TRP A 137 -4.08 6.97 0.07
CA TRP A 137 -4.34 7.13 1.51
C TRP A 137 -5.84 7.14 1.85
N PHE A 138 -6.67 7.84 1.08
CA PHE A 138 -8.12 7.94 1.27
C PHE A 138 -8.87 6.73 0.69
N PHE A 139 -8.36 5.54 0.96
CA PHE A 139 -9.11 4.31 0.76
C PHE A 139 -10.43 4.38 1.58
N PRO A 140 -11.59 3.98 1.02
CA PRO A 140 -11.76 3.26 -0.25
C PRO A 140 -11.86 4.11 -1.51
N ILE A 141 -12.13 5.41 -1.40
CA ILE A 141 -12.54 6.25 -2.54
C ILE A 141 -11.47 6.27 -3.63
N GLY A 142 -10.19 6.37 -3.26
CA GLY A 142 -9.13 6.52 -4.25
C GLY A 142 -8.85 5.27 -5.10
N ILE A 143 -9.34 4.07 -4.73
CA ILE A 143 -9.13 2.86 -5.56
C ILE A 143 -9.75 3.02 -6.96
N TRP A 144 -10.87 3.74 -7.05
CA TRP A 144 -11.59 3.99 -8.29
C TRP A 144 -10.78 4.84 -9.28
N PHE A 145 -9.87 5.66 -8.78
CA PHE A 145 -9.00 6.51 -9.59
C PHE A 145 -7.63 5.87 -9.80
N VAL A 146 -7.09 5.20 -8.78
CA VAL A 146 -5.73 4.63 -8.81
C VAL A 146 -5.69 3.32 -9.59
N HIS A 147 -6.67 2.44 -9.45
CA HIS A 147 -6.66 1.12 -10.10
C HIS A 147 -6.72 1.18 -11.64
N PRO A 148 -7.54 2.03 -12.28
CA PRO A 148 -7.52 2.19 -13.74
C PRO A 148 -6.16 2.68 -14.26
N ARG A 149 -5.52 3.62 -13.55
CA ARG A 149 -4.18 4.13 -13.88
C ARG A 149 -3.12 3.03 -13.85
N ILE A 150 -3.11 2.22 -12.79
CA ILE A 150 -2.23 1.05 -12.69
C ILE A 150 -2.43 0.12 -13.88
N ARG A 151 -3.69 -0.17 -14.24
CA ARG A 151 -4.00 -1.05 -15.37
C ARG A 151 -3.38 -0.57 -16.67
N ASN A 152 -3.53 0.72 -16.97
CA ASN A 152 -2.99 1.32 -18.19
C ASN A 152 -1.47 1.21 -18.27
N VAL A 153 -0.77 1.35 -17.13
CA VAL A 153 0.68 1.20 -17.06
C VAL A 153 1.14 -0.26 -17.17
N LEU A 154 0.34 -1.20 -16.65
CA LEU A 154 0.72 -2.61 -16.60
C LEU A 154 0.40 -3.40 -17.86
N GLN A 155 -0.63 -3.00 -18.61
CA GLN A 155 -0.89 -3.46 -19.97
C GLN A 155 0.35 -3.20 -20.86
#